data_AF-A0A660RT22-F1
#
_entry.id   AF-A0A660RT22-F1
#
_cell.length_a   1.000
_cell.length_b   1.000
_cell.length_c   1.000
_cell.angle_alpha   90.00
_cell.angle_beta   90.00
_cell.angle_gamma   90.00
#
_symmetry.space_group_name_H-M   'P 1'
#
loop_
_entity.id
_entity.type
_entity.pdbx_description
1 polymer ?
#
loop_
_entity_poly.entity_id
_entity_poly.type
_entity_poly.pdbx_seq_one_letter_code
_entity_poly.pdbx_strand_id
1 'polypeptide(L)' 'AILMHPGPINWGIELAPELEKYPFQVILDQVENGVAIRMALLLKLLMGDKEV' A
#
# COMPACT_ATOMS: atom_id res chain seq x y z
N ALA A 1 -8.00 9.11 -12.35
CA ALA A 1 -7.01 9.26 -11.26
C ALA A 1 -6.92 7.93 -10.52
N ILE A 2 -5.85 7.66 -9.79
CA ILE A 2 -5.74 6.46 -8.94
C ILE A 2 -6.13 6.86 -7.51
N LEU A 3 -6.90 6.00 -6.82
CA LEU A 3 -7.25 6.21 -5.42
C LEU A 3 -6.38 5.33 -4.52
N MET A 4 -5.65 5.98 -3.59
CA MET A 4 -4.80 5.34 -2.59
C MET A 4 -5.17 5.85 -1.21
N HIS A 5 -5.04 4.98 -0.19
CA HIS A 5 -5.21 5.34 1.20
C HIS A 5 -4.60 4.23 2.08
N PRO A 6 -3.86 4.55 3.16
CA PRO A 6 -3.39 3.54 4.10
C PRO A 6 -4.56 2.79 4.75
N GLY A 7 -4.39 1.51 5.03
CA GLY A 7 -5.37 0.73 5.79
C GLY A 7 -5.12 0.76 7.30
N PRO A 8 -6.11 0.38 8.13
CA PRO A 8 -7.51 0.12 7.77
C PRO A 8 -8.28 1.42 7.46
N ILE A 9 -9.37 1.32 6.69
CA ILE A 9 -10.20 2.47 6.27
C ILE A 9 -11.56 2.42 6.92
N ASN A 10 -12.02 3.57 7.43
CA ASN A 10 -13.41 3.76 7.83
C ASN A 10 -14.22 4.45 6.71
N TRP A 11 -14.95 3.64 5.93
CA TRP A 11 -15.82 4.15 4.86
C TRP A 11 -16.96 5.01 5.41
N GLY A 12 -17.24 6.12 4.72
CA GLY A 12 -18.21 7.12 5.17
C GLY A 12 -17.70 8.07 6.25
N ILE A 13 -16.47 7.88 6.74
CA ILE A 13 -15.81 8.78 7.69
C ILE A 13 -14.59 9.43 7.03
N GLU A 14 -13.66 8.60 6.54
CA GLU A 14 -12.42 9.06 5.91
C GLU A 14 -12.58 9.30 4.41
N LEU A 15 -13.34 8.42 3.75
CA LEU A 15 -13.61 8.45 2.31
C LEU A 15 -15.09 8.26 2.06
N ALA A 16 -15.59 8.91 1.00
CA ALA A 16 -16.98 8.79 0.58
C ALA A 16 -17.32 7.32 0.26
N PRO A 17 -18.46 6.78 0.73
CA PRO A 17 -18.80 5.36 0.57
C PRO A 17 -18.82 4.88 -0.90
N GLU A 18 -19.17 5.77 -1.83
CA GLU A 18 -19.24 5.46 -3.26
C GLU A 18 -17.87 5.11 -3.85
N LEU A 19 -16.79 5.58 -3.22
CA LEU A 19 -15.41 5.31 -3.65
C LEU A 19 -14.96 3.88 -3.36
N GLU A 20 -15.66 3.13 -2.50
CA GLU A 20 -15.36 1.71 -2.24
C GLU A 20 -15.43 0.88 -3.54
N LYS A 21 -16.32 1.27 -4.47
CA LYS A 21 -16.50 0.62 -5.77
C LYS A 21 -15.76 1.32 -6.90
N TYR A 22 -14.90 2.29 -6.60
CA TYR A 22 -14.17 3.01 -7.63
C TYR A 22 -13.21 2.06 -8.37
N PRO A 23 -13.32 1.92 -9.70
CA PRO A 23 -12.57 0.91 -10.45
C PRO A 23 -11.05 1.09 -10.44
N PHE A 24 -10.55 2.27 -10.04
CA PHE A 24 -9.11 2.56 -9.95
C PHE A 24 -8.64 2.79 -8.51
N GLN A 25 -9.32 2.19 -7.52
CA GLN A 25 -8.83 2.15 -6.14
C GLN A 25 -7.85 0.99 -5.96
N VAL A 26 -6.66 1.31 -5.44
CA VAL A 26 -5.53 0.37 -5.26
C VAL A 26 -5.14 0.26 -3.79
N ILE A 27 -6.09 0.49 -2.89
CA ILE A 27 -5.88 0.57 -1.45
C ILE A 27 -5.35 -0.75 -0.89
N LEU A 28 -5.95 -1.88 -1.26
CA LEU A 28 -5.51 -3.18 -0.76
C LEU A 28 -4.18 -3.58 -1.40
N ASP A 29 -4.04 -3.39 -2.71
CA ASP A 29 -2.80 -3.67 -3.43
C ASP A 29 -1.61 -2.89 -2.82
N GLN A 30 -1.78 -1.61 -2.47
CA GLN A 30 -0.70 -0.83 -1.87
C GLN A 30 -0.38 -1.26 -0.43
N VAL A 31 -1.37 -1.70 0.36
CA VAL A 31 -1.13 -2.29 1.69
C VAL A 31 -0.34 -3.60 1.56
N GLU A 32 -0.72 -4.47 0.62
CA GLU A 32 -0.06 -5.74 0.32
C GLU A 32 1.39 -5.52 -0.13
N ASN A 33 1.60 -4.56 -1.04
CA ASN A 33 2.93 -4.15 -1.51
C ASN A 33 3.85 -3.70 -0.36
N GLY A 34 3.31 -3.28 0.79
CA GLY A 34 4.09 -2.98 1.98
C GLY A 34 4.95 -4.16 2.47
N VAL A 35 4.54 -5.41 2.24
CA VAL A 35 5.34 -6.60 2.56
C VAL A 35 6.62 -6.62 1.71
N ALA A 36 6.48 -6.47 0.39
CA ALA A 36 7.61 -6.49 -0.53
C ALA A 36 8.63 -5.37 -0.21
N ILE A 37 8.14 -4.16 0.08
CA ILE A 37 9.01 -3.03 0.46
C ILE A 37 9.76 -3.32 1.77
N ARG A 38 9.07 -3.82 2.81
CA ARG A 38 9.73 -4.19 4.07
C ARG A 38 10.75 -5.30 3.87
N MET A 39 10.45 -6.32 3.07
CA MET A 39 11.39 -7.39 2.74
C MET A 39 12.62 -6.85 2.01
N ALA A 40 12.45 -5.95 1.03
CA ALA A 40 13.57 -5.32 0.33
C ALA A 40 14.45 -4.49 1.28
N LEU A 41 13.85 -3.74 2.19
CA LEU A 41 14.58 -2.99 3.22
C LEU A 41 15.34 -3.91 4.17
N LEU A 42 14.70 -4.97 4.67
CA LEU A 42 15.35 -5.96 5.53
C LEU A 42 16.50 -6.67 4.80
N LEU A 43 16.30 -7.03 3.53
CA LEU A 43 17.33 -7.64 2.69
C LEU A 43 18.56 -6.73 2.59
N LYS A 44 18.35 -5.45 2.23
CA LYS A 44 19.40 -4.44 2.12
C LYS A 44 20.17 -4.28 3.44
N LEU A 45 19.46 -4.19 4.57
CA LEU A 45 20.07 -4.03 5.88
C LEU A 45 20.85 -5.26 6.34
N LEU A 46 20.36 -6.47 6.07
CA LEU A 46 20.96 -7.72 6.52
C LEU A 46 22.10 -8.20 5.63
N MET A 47 22.03 -7.96 4.31
CA MET A 47 23.04 -8.39 3.35
C MET A 47 24.12 -7.32 3.08
N GLY A 48 23.90 -6.09 3.56
CA GLY A 48 24.72 -4.92 3.25
C GLY A 48 24.46 -4.38 1.84
N ASP A 49 24.99 -3.20 1.54
CA ASP A 49 24.92 -2.59 0.21
C ASP A 49 25.77 -3.37 -0.80
N LYS A 50 25.22 -4.47 -1.30
CA LYS A 50 25.52 -4.95 -2.64
C LYS A 50 24.43 -4.39 -3.52
N GLU A 51 24.80 -3.51 -4.45
CA GLU A 51 23.86 -3.02 -5.46
C GLU A 51 23.15 -4.22 -6.09
N VAL A 52 21.81 -4.15 -6.08
CA VAL A 52 20.92 -5.10 -6.76
C VAL A 52 20.74 -4.63 -8.19
#